data_AF-A0A392SCE7-F1
#
_entry.id   AF-A0A392SCE7-F1
#
_cell.length_a   1.000
_cell.length_b   1.000
_cell.length_c   1.000
_cell.angle_alpha   90.00
_cell.angle_beta   90.00
_cell.angle_gamma   90.00
#
_symmetry.space_group_name_H-M   'P 1'
#
loop_
_entity.id
_entity.type
_entity.pdbx_description
1 polymer ?
#
loop_
_entity_poly.entity_id
_entity_poly.type
_entity_poly.pdbx_seq_one_letter_code
_entity_poly.pdbx_strand_id
1 'polypeptide(L)'
;HKVLLGAYVLHDEADHWWGNAKQRLEAVGAVGAVITWARFKREFLTKSFPADERNRKVIEFMDLKQGSMSVSEYAAKFKDLCRFARHYNTMEAEEDKCVKFENGLRP
;
A
#
# COMPACT_ATOMS: atom_id res chain seq x y z
N HIS A 1 -17.44 1.36 -24.84
CA HIS A 1 -16.87 0.00 -24.91
C HIS A 1 -15.71 -0.25 -23.95
N LYS A 2 -14.67 0.58 -23.90
CA LYS A 2 -13.48 0.35 -23.04
C LYS A 2 -13.76 0.26 -21.53
N VAL A 3 -14.69 1.06 -21.01
CA VAL A 3 -15.08 1.05 -19.58
C VAL A 3 -15.79 -0.25 -19.18
N LEU A 4 -16.68 -0.76 -20.04
CA LEU A 4 -17.39 -2.03 -19.82
C LEU A 4 -16.44 -3.23 -19.84
N LEU A 5 -15.52 -3.25 -20.82
CA LEU A 5 -14.49 -4.28 -20.92
C LEU A 5 -13.53 -4.24 -19.72
N GLY A 6 -13.14 -3.05 -19.27
CA GLY A 6 -12.31 -2.88 -18.07
C GLY A 6 -12.99 -3.37 -16.80
N ALA A 7 -14.26 -3.00 -16.60
CA ALA A 7 -15.04 -3.46 -15.44
C ALA A 7 -15.23 -5.00 -15.44
N TYR A 8 -15.47 -5.60 -16.62
CA TYR A 8 -15.61 -7.04 -16.78
C TYR A 8 -14.32 -7.80 -16.44
N VAL A 9 -13.16 -7.33 -16.95
CA VAL A 9 -11.87 -7.96 -16.66
C VAL A 9 -11.52 -7.90 -15.16
N LEU A 10 -11.80 -6.76 -14.51
CA LEU A 10 -11.58 -6.61 -13.07
C LEU A 10 -12.50 -7.52 -12.25
N HIS A 11 -13.74 -7.72 -12.69
CA HIS A 11 -14.68 -8.64 -12.07
C HIS A 11 -14.19 -10.09 -12.18
N ASP A 12 -13.84 -10.52 -13.40
CA ASP A 12 -13.32 -11.86 -13.65
C ASP A 12 -12.04 -12.13 -12.84
N GLU A 13 -11.12 -11.16 -12.74
CA GLU A 13 -9.90 -11.33 -11.95
C GLU A 13 -10.18 -11.47 -10.45
N ALA A 14 -11.13 -10.69 -9.92
CA ALA A 14 -11.54 -10.77 -8.53
C ALA A 14 -12.19 -12.13 -8.20
N ASP A 15 -13.05 -12.64 -9.09
CA ASP A 15 -13.70 -13.94 -8.95
C ASP A 15 -12.70 -15.09 -8.99
N HIS A 16 -11.78 -15.08 -9.97
CA HIS A 16 -10.74 -16.09 -10.08
C HIS A 16 -9.81 -16.10 -8.86
N TRP A 17 -9.40 -14.92 -8.38
CA TRP A 17 -8.57 -14.83 -7.17
C TRP A 17 -9.31 -15.39 -5.96
N TRP A 18 -10.57 -14.99 -5.75
CA TRP A 18 -11.32 -15.40 -4.57
C TRP A 18 -11.59 -16.91 -4.56
N GLY A 19 -11.90 -17.51 -5.72
CA GLY A 19 -12.05 -18.96 -5.85
C GLY A 19 -10.80 -19.71 -5.40
N ASN A 20 -9.61 -19.26 -5.84
CA ASN A 20 -8.33 -19.85 -5.45
C ASN A 20 -8.00 -19.61 -3.96
N ALA A 21 -8.27 -18.41 -3.44
CA ALA A 21 -8.04 -18.07 -2.03
C ALA A 21 -8.94 -18.91 -1.11
N LYS A 22 -10.22 -19.03 -1.45
CA LYS A 22 -11.20 -19.85 -0.73
C LYS A 22 -10.73 -21.30 -0.63
N GLN A 23 -10.32 -21.90 -1.75
CA GLN A 23 -9.82 -23.28 -1.77
C GLN A 23 -8.59 -23.48 -0.87
N ARG A 24 -7.63 -22.56 -0.90
CA ARG A 24 -6.46 -22.58 0.01
C ARG A 24 -6.86 -22.44 1.48
N LEU A 25 -7.82 -21.55 1.78
CA LEU A 25 -8.26 -21.32 3.16
C LEU A 25 -9.03 -22.52 3.72
N GLU A 26 -9.80 -23.21 2.89
CA GLU A 26 -10.53 -24.43 3.25
C GLU A 26 -9.57 -25.62 3.42
N ALA A 27 -8.52 -25.73 2.60
CA ALA A 27 -7.51 -26.79 2.72
C ALA A 27 -6.60 -26.68 3.97
N VAL A 28 -6.39 -25.46 4.47
CA VAL A 28 -5.59 -25.18 5.69
C VAL A 28 -6.43 -25.27 6.97
N GLY A 29 -7.76 -25.27 6.86
CA GLY A 29 -8.68 -25.48 7.97
C GLY A 29 -8.96 -26.95 8.23
N ALA A 30 -9.39 -27.30 9.44
CA ALA A 30 -10.05 -28.59 9.68
C ALA A 30 -11.28 -28.71 8.77
N VAL A 31 -11.62 -29.93 8.34
CA VAL A 31 -12.78 -30.22 7.51
C VAL A 31 -14.03 -29.56 8.11
N GLY A 32 -14.66 -28.63 7.38
CA GLY A 32 -15.85 -27.89 7.84
C GLY A 32 -15.57 -26.50 8.45
N ALA A 33 -14.34 -26.00 8.42
CA ALA A 33 -14.03 -24.65 8.89
C ALA A 33 -14.72 -23.56 8.04
N VAL A 34 -15.71 -22.88 8.62
CA VAL A 34 -16.38 -21.72 8.00
C VAL A 34 -15.38 -20.57 7.86
N ILE A 35 -15.26 -19.98 6.67
CA ILE A 35 -14.47 -18.76 6.47
C ILE A 35 -15.15 -17.62 7.22
N THR A 36 -14.57 -17.21 8.35
CA THR A 36 -15.06 -16.07 9.12
C THR A 36 -14.85 -14.75 8.36
N TRP A 37 -15.71 -13.77 8.62
CA TRP A 37 -15.57 -12.41 8.06
C TRP A 37 -14.20 -11.79 8.35
N ALA A 38 -13.62 -12.06 9.51
CA ALA A 38 -12.27 -11.61 9.86
C ALA A 38 -11.19 -12.21 8.94
N ARG A 39 -11.31 -13.49 8.61
CA ARG A 39 -10.37 -14.21 7.73
C ARG A 39 -10.52 -13.74 6.27
N PHE A 40 -11.75 -13.56 5.78
CA PHE A 40 -12.02 -12.93 4.48
C PHE A 40 -11.34 -11.57 4.37
N LYS A 41 -11.60 -10.66 5.33
CA LYS A 41 -11.05 -9.30 5.32
C LYS A 41 -9.53 -9.30 5.28
N ARG A 42 -8.88 -10.20 6.01
CA ARG A 42 -7.41 -10.30 6.00
C ARG A 42 -6.88 -10.64 4.61
N GLU A 43 -7.39 -11.70 3.99
CA GLU A 43 -6.92 -12.16 2.68
C GLU A 43 -7.24 -11.14 1.57
N PHE A 44 -8.44 -10.55 1.63
CA PHE A 44 -8.84 -9.47 0.73
C PHE A 44 -7.91 -8.27 0.83
N LEU A 45 -7.66 -7.77 2.05
CA LEU A 45 -6.73 -6.65 2.24
C LEU A 45 -5.32 -7.02 1.80
N THR A 46 -4.85 -8.25 2.03
CA THR A 46 -3.54 -8.72 1.53
C THR A 46 -3.45 -8.73 0.00
N LYS A 47 -4.53 -9.09 -0.72
CA LYS A 47 -4.53 -9.09 -2.19
C LYS A 47 -4.75 -7.71 -2.80
N SER A 48 -5.69 -6.94 -2.27
CA SER A 48 -6.10 -5.64 -2.80
C SER A 48 -5.18 -4.50 -2.36
N PHE A 49 -4.57 -4.63 -1.18
CA PHE A 49 -3.62 -3.68 -0.62
C PHE A 49 -2.42 -4.46 -0.10
N PRO A 50 -1.64 -5.09 -1.00
CA PRO A 50 -0.48 -5.84 -0.55
C PRO A 50 0.41 -4.90 0.25
N ALA A 51 1.14 -5.46 1.22
CA ALA A 51 2.19 -4.73 1.91
C ALA A 51 3.06 -3.92 0.92
N ASP A 52 3.16 -4.37 -0.32
CA ASP A 52 3.71 -3.72 -1.50
C ASP A 52 3.19 -2.31 -1.80
N GLU A 53 1.92 -1.95 -1.63
CA GLU A 53 1.49 -0.56 -1.89
C GLU A 53 2.01 0.39 -0.83
N ARG A 54 1.90 0.00 0.45
CA ARG A 54 2.47 0.75 1.56
C ARG A 54 4.00 0.77 1.46
N ASN A 55 4.63 -0.36 1.17
CA ASN A 55 6.07 -0.49 1.01
C ASN A 55 6.55 0.32 -0.20
N ARG A 56 5.79 0.36 -1.31
CA ARG A 56 6.06 1.22 -2.47
C ARG A 56 5.98 2.69 -2.09
N LYS A 57 5.01 3.09 -1.27
CA LYS A 57 4.92 4.47 -0.75
C LYS A 57 6.07 4.80 0.20
N VAL A 58 6.54 3.82 0.99
CA VAL A 58 7.74 3.98 1.82
C VAL A 58 9.01 4.07 0.97
N ILE A 59 9.16 3.24 -0.07
CA ILE A 59 10.28 3.33 -1.01
C ILE A 59 10.26 4.68 -1.73
N GLU A 60 9.09 5.10 -2.24
CA GLU A 60 8.90 6.42 -2.86
C GLU A 60 9.26 7.56 -1.90
N PHE A 61 8.95 7.42 -0.61
CA PHE A 61 9.35 8.37 0.43
C PHE A 61 10.87 8.40 0.65
N MET A 62 11.50 7.23 0.74
CA MET A 62 12.95 7.11 0.95
C MET A 62 13.71 7.72 -0.22
N ASP A 63 13.27 7.46 -1.45
CA ASP A 63 13.89 7.95 -2.68
C ASP A 63 13.47 9.37 -3.06
N LEU A 64 12.56 9.99 -2.31
CA LEU A 64 12.04 11.32 -2.62
C LEU A 64 13.17 12.36 -2.57
N LYS A 65 13.35 13.03 -3.71
CA LYS A 65 14.23 14.19 -3.90
C LYS A 65 13.43 15.31 -4.54
N GLN A 66 13.81 16.56 -4.29
CA GLN A 66 13.16 17.72 -4.90
C GLN A 66 13.18 17.66 -6.43
N GLY A 67 14.35 17.38 -7.03
CA GLY A 67 14.50 17.33 -8.49
C GLY A 67 14.05 18.64 -9.16
N SER A 68 13.16 18.54 -10.14
CA SER A 68 12.58 19.70 -10.84
C SER A 68 11.36 20.32 -10.14
N MET A 69 10.89 19.75 -9.02
CA MET A 69 9.75 20.28 -8.28
C MET A 69 10.12 21.60 -7.59
N SER A 70 9.15 22.50 -7.49
CA SER A 70 9.26 23.61 -6.54
C SER A 70 9.35 23.07 -5.11
N VAL A 71 9.92 23.87 -4.20
CA VAL A 71 10.01 23.50 -2.77
C VAL A 71 8.63 23.20 -2.19
N SER A 72 7.60 23.93 -2.64
CA SER A 72 6.22 23.72 -2.18
C SER A 72 5.64 22.39 -2.65
N GLU A 73 5.84 22.01 -3.92
CA GLU A 73 5.41 20.71 -4.46
C GLU A 73 6.15 19.55 -3.79
N TYR A 74 7.45 19.70 -3.57
CA TYR A 74 8.23 18.72 -2.82
C TYR A 74 7.71 18.57 -1.38
N ALA A 75 7.43 19.68 -0.68
CA ALA A 75 6.91 19.65 0.68
C ALA A 75 5.53 18.99 0.78
N ALA A 76 4.64 19.28 -0.17
CA ALA A 76 3.35 18.60 -0.26
C ALA A 76 3.52 17.09 -0.45
N LYS A 77 4.39 16.69 -1.40
CA LYS A 77 4.67 15.27 -1.68
C LYS A 77 5.34 14.55 -0.52
N PHE A 78 6.25 15.22 0.19
CA PHE A 78 6.91 14.71 1.39
C PHE A 78 5.88 14.42 2.49
N LYS A 79 4.99 15.37 2.77
CA LYS A 79 3.93 15.20 3.78
C LYS A 79 2.99 14.05 3.42
N ASP A 80 2.62 13.94 2.14
CA ASP A 80 1.73 12.90 1.63
C ASP A 80 2.34 11.50 1.67
N LEU A 81 3.66 11.37 1.57
CA LEU A 81 4.35 10.10 1.64
C LEU A 81 4.77 9.72 3.07
N CYS A 82 5.09 10.72 3.91
CA CYS A 82 5.48 10.53 5.31
C CYS A 82 4.41 9.79 6.13
N ARG A 83 3.12 9.95 5.82
CA ARG A 83 2.03 9.21 6.49
C ARG A 83 2.15 7.68 6.38
N PHE A 84 2.84 7.18 5.36
CA PHE A 84 3.05 5.74 5.15
C PHE A 84 4.31 5.23 5.87
N ALA A 85 5.24 6.11 6.23
CA ALA A 85 6.48 5.79 6.93
C ALA A 85 6.29 5.95 8.45
N ARG A 86 5.70 4.92 9.09
CA ARG A 86 5.38 4.94 10.54
C ARG A 86 6.57 5.30 11.43
N HIS A 87 7.79 4.97 11.01
CA HIS A 87 9.03 5.27 11.73
C HIS A 87 9.35 6.79 11.82
N TYR A 88 8.77 7.63 10.95
CA TYR A 88 8.97 9.09 10.95
C TYR A 88 7.80 9.89 11.55
N ASN A 89 6.84 9.19 12.17
CA ASN A 89 5.66 9.81 12.78
C ASN A 89 5.61 9.59 14.31
N THR A 90 6.76 9.30 14.93
CA THR A 90 6.90 9.29 16.39
C THR A 90 7.53 10.60 16.87
N MET A 91 7.34 10.94 18.15
CA MET A 91 7.91 12.17 18.71
C MET A 91 9.44 12.15 18.70
N GLU A 92 10.07 10.98 18.83
CA GLU A 92 11.53 10.84 18.81
C GLU A 92 12.13 11.01 17.40
N ALA A 93 11.34 10.81 16.35
CA ALA A 93 11.81 10.82 14.96
C ALA A 93 11.64 12.17 14.25
N GLU A 94 11.18 13.21 14.94
CA GLU A 94 10.96 14.53 14.33
C GLU A 94 12.28 15.18 13.85
N GLU A 95 13.39 14.98 14.56
CA GLU A 95 14.71 15.42 14.10
C GLU A 95 15.15 14.67 12.83
N ASP A 96 15.04 13.33 12.82
CA ASP A 96 15.34 12.51 11.64
C ASP A 96 14.49 12.87 10.42
N LYS A 97 13.24 13.28 10.65
CA LYS A 97 12.30 13.73 9.62
C LYS A 97 12.71 15.06 9.03
N CYS A 98 13.15 16.02 9.84
CA CYS A 98 13.73 17.28 9.38
C CYS A 98 15.00 17.03 8.55
N VAL A 99 15.91 16.19 9.06
CA VAL A 99 17.13 15.81 8.34
C VAL A 99 16.80 15.12 7.00
N LYS A 100 15.81 14.21 6.96
CA LYS A 100 15.37 13.59 5.68
C LYS A 100 14.79 14.63 4.72
N PHE A 101 14.00 15.57 5.22
CA PHE A 101 13.42 16.65 4.42
C PHE A 101 14.52 17.49 3.79
N GLU A 102 15.47 17.96 4.59
CA GLU A 102 16.63 18.76 4.17
C GLU A 102 17.55 18.01 3.21
N ASN A 103 17.85 16.73 3.47
CA ASN A 103 18.66 15.90 2.57
C ASN A 103 18.00 15.63 1.21
N GLY A 104 16.67 15.75 1.12
CA GLY A 104 15.95 15.70 -0.15
C GLY A 104 15.75 17.07 -0.79
N LEU A 105 15.95 18.17 -0.04
CA LEU A 105 16.07 19.54 -0.56
C LEU A 105 17.43 19.72 -1.24
N ARG A 106 17.56 19.13 -2.43
CA ARG A 106 18.78 19.08 -3.28
C ARG A 106 19.90 18.23 -2.67
N PRO A 107 20.65 17.50 -3.52
CA PRO A 107 21.47 18.08 -4.59
C PRO A 107 20.73 18.39 -5.89
#